data_AF-A0A5C6S219-F1
#
_entry.id   AF-A0A5C6S219-F1
#
_cell.length_a   1.000
_cell.length_b   1.000
_cell.length_c   1.000
_cell.angle_alpha   90.00
_cell.angle_beta   90.00
_cell.angle_gamma   90.00
#
_symmetry.space_group_name_H-M   'P 1'
#
loop_
_entity.id
_entity.type
_entity.pdbx_description
1 polymer ?
#
loop_
_entity_poly.entity_id
_entity_poly.type
_entity_poly.pdbx_seq_one_letter_code
_entity_poly.pdbx_strand_id
1 'polypeptide(L)'
;MTRLKRNAAAFGAAALMLAACGSAGQEDQGSLYGQLRQIAAPAVARATGQADQAAAPEAPLSAEEMAARALAANPAPLILVGLESSGSMQVMAMVGQNGNMRTYMTPNEQALIIRSGMLTGTKGLGHDLSVAEVEGTAALIRARRAGQATRTNRYIGGDGVERPLPMNCTVALGEGKNFSFAGSGWNATQVVETCQGGGMEVQNSYLVTASGQIPVSRQWIGPDLGYVTIQTIRP
;
A
#
# COMPACT_ATOMS: atom_id res chain seq x y z
N MET A 1 21.54 68.00 -59.50
CA MET A 1 22.25 67.32 -58.41
C MET A 1 22.30 65.83 -58.74
N THR A 2 23.28 65.36 -59.53
CA THR A 2 24.57 64.80 -59.08
C THR A 2 24.46 63.39 -58.45
N ARG A 3 24.66 62.39 -59.32
CA ARG A 3 25.53 61.20 -59.17
C ARG A 3 25.12 59.96 -58.33
N LEU A 4 25.29 58.81 -59.02
CA LEU A 4 25.96 57.55 -58.61
C LEU A 4 25.15 56.59 -57.71
N LYS A 5 25.12 55.26 -57.90
CA LYS A 5 26.13 54.31 -58.41
C LYS A 5 25.47 53.01 -58.92
N ARG A 6 26.27 52.29 -59.69
CA ARG A 6 26.04 51.05 -60.44
C ARG A 6 26.58 49.83 -59.64
N ASN A 7 26.21 48.62 -60.09
CA ASN A 7 26.84 47.29 -59.89
C ASN A 7 26.29 46.47 -58.70
N ALA A 8 25.61 45.33 -58.90
CA ALA A 8 25.99 44.05 -59.52
C ALA A 8 26.70 43.09 -58.57
N ALA A 9 26.08 41.95 -58.25
CA ALA A 9 26.70 40.62 -58.23
C ALA A 9 25.63 39.55 -57.98
N ALA A 10 25.55 38.61 -58.91
CA ALA A 10 24.78 37.37 -58.85
C ALA A 10 25.61 36.23 -58.22
N PHE A 11 25.12 35.00 -58.37
CA PHE A 11 25.61 33.68 -57.91
C PHE A 11 24.94 33.21 -56.61
N GLY A 12 24.23 32.08 -56.57
CA GLY A 12 24.27 30.89 -57.43
C GLY A 12 24.69 29.70 -56.57
N ALA A 13 23.80 28.71 -56.46
CA ALA A 13 23.81 27.55 -55.56
C ALA A 13 25.14 26.75 -55.46
N ALA A 14 25.35 26.12 -54.29
CA ALA A 14 26.24 24.98 -54.16
C ALA A 14 25.69 23.95 -53.16
N ALA A 15 25.73 22.69 -53.61
CA ALA A 15 25.14 21.48 -53.05
C ALA A 15 25.71 21.06 -51.69
N LEU A 16 24.85 20.50 -50.84
CA LEU A 16 25.21 19.73 -49.64
C LEU A 16 25.02 18.24 -49.94
N MET A 17 26.11 17.58 -50.30
CA MET A 17 26.28 16.13 -50.25
C MET A 17 27.71 15.88 -49.76
N LEU A 18 27.84 15.41 -48.51
CA LEU A 18 28.95 14.58 -48.04
C LEU A 18 28.47 13.83 -46.81
N ALA A 19 28.11 12.58 -47.04
CA ALA A 19 28.13 11.55 -46.04
C ALA A 19 29.57 11.33 -45.57
N ALA A 20 29.80 11.29 -44.27
CA ALA A 20 30.98 10.67 -43.69
C ALA A 20 30.57 9.94 -42.40
N CYS A 21 30.49 8.62 -42.53
CA CYS A 21 30.52 7.69 -41.42
C CYS A 21 31.82 7.92 -40.62
N GLY A 22 31.68 8.13 -39.31
CA GLY A 22 32.79 8.12 -38.37
C GLY A 22 32.45 7.19 -37.21
N SER A 23 32.95 5.96 -37.27
CA SER A 23 33.00 5.04 -36.15
C SER A 23 34.03 5.52 -35.13
N ALA A 24 33.59 5.83 -33.92
CA ALA A 24 34.42 5.91 -32.72
C ALA A 24 33.48 5.57 -31.55
N GLY A 25 33.71 4.51 -30.80
CA GLY A 25 34.93 4.37 -30.02
C GLY A 25 34.50 4.61 -28.58
N GLN A 26 34.27 3.51 -27.88
CA GLN A 26 33.98 3.45 -26.47
C GLN A 26 35.16 4.04 -25.71
N GLU A 27 35.06 5.29 -25.24
CA GLU A 27 35.90 5.91 -24.21
C GLU A 27 35.46 7.36 -24.01
N ASP A 28 34.41 7.60 -23.20
CA ASP A 28 34.33 8.80 -22.34
C ASP A 28 33.17 8.72 -21.32
N GLN A 29 33.16 7.70 -20.45
CA GLN A 29 32.15 7.58 -19.38
C GLN A 29 32.43 8.50 -18.18
N GLY A 30 33.36 9.45 -18.28
CA GLY A 30 33.75 10.34 -17.18
C GLY A 30 33.80 11.84 -17.52
N SER A 31 33.52 12.24 -18.76
CA SER A 31 33.64 13.64 -19.19
C SER A 31 32.37 14.44 -18.95
N LEU A 32 32.53 15.70 -18.50
CA LEU A 32 31.49 16.71 -18.33
C LEU A 32 30.63 16.88 -19.59
N TYR A 33 31.20 16.69 -20.77
CA TYR A 33 30.46 16.72 -22.04
C TYR A 33 29.49 15.53 -22.21
N GLY A 34 29.82 14.36 -21.67
CA GLY A 34 28.93 13.19 -21.63
C GLY A 34 27.72 13.40 -20.71
N GLN A 35 27.93 14.06 -19.56
CA GLN A 35 26.86 14.44 -18.63
C GLN A 35 25.96 15.55 -19.22
N LEU A 36 26.52 16.52 -19.93
CA LEU A 36 25.73 17.56 -20.60
C LEU A 36 24.84 17.00 -21.72
N ARG A 37 25.28 15.93 -22.41
CA ARG A 37 24.42 15.23 -23.40
C ARG A 37 23.23 14.52 -22.75
N GLN A 38 23.38 13.94 -21.56
CA GLN A 38 22.26 13.30 -20.84
C GLN A 38 21.20 14.32 -20.39
N ILE A 39 21.61 15.55 -20.08
CA ILE A 39 20.68 16.63 -19.69
C ILE A 39 19.99 17.25 -20.92
N ALA A 40 20.68 17.31 -22.07
CA ALA A 40 20.14 17.88 -23.31
C ALA A 40 19.28 16.90 -24.13
N ALA A 41 19.50 15.58 -23.99
CA ALA A 41 18.75 14.55 -24.72
C ALA A 41 17.22 14.68 -24.62
N PRO A 42 16.60 14.88 -23.43
CA PRO A 42 15.14 15.03 -23.35
C PRO A 42 14.61 16.33 -23.95
N ALA A 43 15.42 17.39 -24.06
CA ALA A 43 15.03 18.63 -24.71
C ALA A 43 15.07 18.51 -26.24
N VAL A 44 16.05 17.79 -26.78
CA VAL A 44 16.16 17.52 -28.23
C VAL A 44 15.07 16.53 -28.69
N ALA A 45 14.77 15.49 -27.92
CA ALA A 45 13.69 14.54 -28.23
C ALA A 45 12.30 15.19 -28.30
N ARG A 46 12.04 16.22 -27.47
CA ARG A 46 10.81 17.03 -27.53
C ARG A 46 10.75 17.96 -28.73
N ALA A 47 11.90 18.40 -29.27
CA ALA A 47 11.97 19.28 -30.42
C ALA A 47 11.93 18.54 -31.77
N THR A 48 12.34 17.27 -31.81
CA THR A 48 12.37 16.45 -33.04
C THR A 48 11.14 15.55 -33.23
N GLY A 49 10.18 15.57 -32.30
CA GLY A 49 8.95 14.75 -32.41
C GLY A 49 9.18 13.25 -32.24
N GLN A 50 10.38 12.82 -31.80
CA GLN A 50 10.71 11.44 -31.41
C GLN A 50 10.64 11.29 -29.89
N ALA A 51 9.55 11.77 -29.29
CA ALA A 51 9.14 11.27 -27.99
C ALA A 51 8.51 9.90 -28.23
N ASP A 52 9.35 8.87 -28.39
CA ASP A 52 8.91 7.49 -28.20
C ASP A 52 8.12 7.44 -26.91
N GLN A 53 6.90 6.91 -27.02
CA GLN A 53 5.86 6.88 -26.02
C GLN A 53 6.44 6.56 -24.64
N ALA A 54 6.69 7.60 -23.84
CA ALA A 54 6.81 7.42 -22.40
C ALA A 54 5.42 6.93 -21.95
N ALA A 55 5.34 5.63 -21.69
CA ALA A 55 4.11 4.99 -21.22
C ALA A 55 3.55 5.83 -20.07
N ALA A 56 2.29 6.25 -20.21
CA ALA A 56 1.60 6.94 -19.14
C ALA A 56 1.66 6.05 -17.87
N PRO A 57 1.83 6.64 -16.67
CA PRO A 57 1.83 5.87 -15.44
C PRO A 57 0.59 4.98 -15.38
N GLU A 58 0.78 3.67 -15.25
CA GLU A 58 -0.31 2.71 -15.15
C GLU A 58 -1.14 3.04 -13.90
N ALA A 59 -2.46 3.09 -14.03
CA ALA A 59 -3.33 3.41 -12.91
C ALA A 59 -3.18 2.35 -11.79
N PRO A 60 -3.28 2.71 -10.50
CA PRO A 60 -3.23 1.74 -9.42
C PRO A 60 -4.30 0.67 -9.59
N LEU A 61 -3.96 -0.59 -9.32
CA LEU A 61 -4.89 -1.71 -9.36
C LEU A 61 -6.02 -1.51 -8.33
N SER A 62 -7.24 -1.87 -8.71
CA SER A 62 -8.35 -1.98 -7.77
C SER A 62 -8.16 -3.15 -6.78
N ALA A 63 -8.89 -3.11 -5.66
CA ALA A 63 -8.88 -4.17 -4.66
C ALA A 63 -9.28 -5.55 -5.24
N GLU A 64 -10.28 -5.58 -6.12
CA GLU A 64 -10.72 -6.79 -6.81
C GLU A 64 -9.64 -7.33 -7.77
N GLU A 65 -8.98 -6.46 -8.54
CA GLU A 65 -7.89 -6.88 -9.44
C GLU A 65 -6.69 -7.43 -8.67
N MET A 66 -6.31 -6.80 -7.56
CA MET A 66 -5.27 -7.32 -6.68
C MET A 66 -5.63 -8.68 -6.10
N ALA A 67 -6.87 -8.84 -5.63
CA ALA A 67 -7.34 -10.12 -5.10
C ALA A 67 -7.34 -11.21 -6.18
N ALA A 68 -7.85 -10.93 -7.38
CA ALA A 68 -7.88 -11.86 -8.50
C ALA A 68 -6.46 -12.32 -8.91
N ARG A 69 -5.51 -11.38 -9.02
CA ARG A 69 -4.11 -11.69 -9.33
C ARG A 69 -3.49 -12.58 -8.25
N ALA A 70 -3.71 -12.27 -6.98
CA ALA A 70 -3.16 -13.04 -5.88
C ALA A 70 -3.77 -14.45 -5.80
N LEU A 71 -5.08 -14.60 -6.02
CA LEU A 71 -5.76 -15.89 -6.06
C LEU A 71 -5.21 -16.81 -7.15
N ALA A 72 -4.83 -16.26 -8.30
CA ALA A 72 -4.21 -16.99 -9.41
C ALA A 72 -2.75 -17.36 -9.12
N ALA A 73 -2.01 -16.51 -8.41
CA ALA A 73 -0.58 -16.69 -8.17
C ALA A 73 -0.24 -17.55 -6.95
N ASN A 74 -1.12 -17.62 -5.94
CA ASN A 74 -0.81 -18.26 -4.66
C ASN A 74 -2.01 -19.08 -4.14
N PRO A 75 -1.85 -20.39 -3.85
CA PRO A 75 -2.92 -21.23 -3.30
C PRO A 75 -3.13 -21.08 -1.77
N ALA A 76 -2.20 -20.46 -1.05
CA ALA A 76 -2.28 -20.28 0.40
C ALA A 76 -3.46 -19.37 0.81
N PRO A 77 -3.80 -19.29 2.12
CA PRO A 77 -4.69 -18.26 2.62
C PRO A 77 -4.13 -16.86 2.36
N LEU A 78 -5.02 -15.95 1.94
CA LEU A 78 -4.69 -14.61 1.48
C LEU A 78 -5.59 -13.58 2.16
N ILE A 79 -5.01 -12.44 2.50
CA ILE A 79 -5.73 -11.26 2.96
C ILE A 79 -5.33 -10.04 2.15
N LEU A 80 -6.27 -9.14 1.92
CA LEU A 80 -6.00 -7.78 1.46
C LEU A 80 -5.87 -6.89 2.68
N VAL A 81 -4.78 -6.11 2.73
CA VAL A 81 -4.45 -5.24 3.85
C VAL A 81 -4.26 -3.81 3.35
N GLY A 82 -4.97 -2.86 3.97
CA GLY A 82 -4.79 -1.44 3.73
C GLY A 82 -4.28 -0.74 4.99
N LEU A 83 -3.16 -0.03 4.90
CA LEU A 83 -2.59 0.75 6.00
C LEU A 83 -2.94 2.23 5.81
N GLU A 84 -3.66 2.82 6.76
CA GLU A 84 -4.16 4.19 6.60
C GLU A 84 -3.07 5.26 6.66
N SER A 85 -2.03 5.07 7.47
CA SER A 85 -0.95 6.06 7.62
C SER A 85 -0.19 6.31 6.31
N SER A 86 -0.04 5.29 5.47
CA SER A 86 0.62 5.36 4.16
C SER A 86 -0.34 5.45 2.99
N GLY A 87 -1.63 5.17 3.20
CA GLY A 87 -2.60 4.95 2.12
C GLY A 87 -2.29 3.72 1.26
N SER A 88 -1.38 2.84 1.70
CA SER A 88 -0.94 1.68 0.92
C SER A 88 -1.92 0.52 1.06
N MET A 89 -2.01 -0.27 -0.01
CA MET A 89 -2.84 -1.47 -0.05
C MET A 89 -2.04 -2.62 -0.66
N GLN A 90 -2.08 -3.79 -0.03
CA GLN A 90 -1.25 -4.93 -0.41
C GLN A 90 -1.92 -6.25 -0.06
N VAL A 91 -1.65 -7.27 -0.87
CA VAL A 91 -2.04 -8.64 -0.54
C VAL A 91 -0.94 -9.28 0.29
N MET A 92 -1.33 -9.97 1.36
CA MET A 92 -0.43 -10.72 2.23
C MET A 92 -0.82 -12.20 2.23
N ALA A 93 0.17 -13.07 2.13
CA ALA A 93 -0.02 -14.51 2.22
C ALA A 93 0.31 -15.01 3.62
N MET A 94 -0.37 -16.05 4.07
CA MET A 94 -0.03 -16.70 5.33
C MET A 94 1.34 -17.37 5.21
N VAL A 95 2.25 -17.05 6.12
CA VAL A 95 3.60 -17.62 6.18
C VAL A 95 3.81 -18.54 7.38
N GLY A 96 2.88 -18.51 8.34
CA GLY A 96 2.95 -19.37 9.52
C GLY A 96 1.66 -19.39 10.32
N GLN A 97 1.49 -20.47 11.07
CA GLN A 97 0.38 -20.64 12.00
C GLN A 97 0.87 -21.33 13.28
N ASN A 98 0.47 -20.80 14.43
CA ASN A 98 0.69 -21.41 15.74
C ASN A 98 -0.64 -21.47 16.51
N GLY A 99 -1.23 -22.66 16.62
CA GLY A 99 -2.58 -22.82 17.14
C GLY A 99 -3.60 -22.04 16.29
N ASN A 100 -4.30 -21.09 16.90
CA ASN A 100 -5.26 -20.20 16.22
C ASN A 100 -4.66 -18.84 15.81
N MET A 101 -3.35 -18.63 16.00
CA MET A 101 -2.62 -17.45 15.55
C MET A 101 -2.08 -17.69 14.15
N ARG A 102 -2.39 -16.78 13.23
CA ARG A 102 -1.94 -16.82 11.83
C ARG A 102 -1.10 -15.60 11.54
N THR A 103 0.07 -15.81 10.96
CA THR A 103 0.98 -14.74 10.54
C THR A 103 0.88 -14.59 9.03
N TYR A 104 0.50 -13.40 8.59
CA TYR A 104 0.50 -13.00 7.19
C TYR A 104 1.63 -12.02 6.97
N MET A 105 2.38 -12.18 5.88
CA MET A 105 3.58 -11.39 5.65
C MET A 105 3.71 -11.02 4.17
N THR A 106 4.28 -9.85 3.92
CA THR A 106 4.73 -9.44 2.58
C THR A 106 6.16 -9.89 2.29
N PRO A 107 6.60 -9.82 1.01
CA PRO A 107 8.00 -10.10 0.66
C PRO A 107 9.03 -9.18 1.34
N ASN A 108 8.65 -7.96 1.74
CA ASN A 108 9.50 -7.03 2.49
C ASN A 108 9.37 -7.20 4.01
N GLU A 109 8.93 -8.37 4.48
CA GLU A 109 8.90 -8.78 5.90
C GLU A 109 8.03 -7.90 6.81
N GLN A 110 7.04 -7.20 6.25
CA GLN A 110 5.99 -6.58 7.04
C GLN A 110 4.94 -7.63 7.36
N ALA A 111 4.59 -7.80 8.63
CA ALA A 111 3.73 -8.88 9.08
C ALA A 111 2.56 -8.41 9.96
N LEU A 112 1.44 -9.11 9.82
CA LEU A 112 0.27 -9.01 10.69
C LEU A 112 0.05 -10.37 11.35
N ILE A 113 -0.19 -10.37 12.66
CA ILE A 113 -0.48 -11.56 13.44
C ILE A 113 -1.94 -11.50 13.88
N ILE A 114 -2.73 -12.47 13.43
CA ILE A 114 -4.18 -12.46 13.53
C ILE A 114 -4.67 -13.70 14.30
N ARG A 115 -5.53 -13.49 15.29
CA ARG A 115 -6.24 -14.56 16.02
C ARG A 115 -7.73 -14.48 15.72
N SER A 116 -8.24 -15.43 14.92
CA SER A 116 -9.68 -15.50 14.59
C SER A 116 -10.27 -14.16 14.08
N GLY A 117 -9.51 -13.42 13.28
CA GLY A 117 -9.90 -12.11 12.72
C GLY A 117 -9.52 -10.90 13.56
N MET A 118 -9.10 -11.11 14.81
CA MET A 118 -8.60 -10.04 15.69
C MET A 118 -7.11 -9.83 15.45
N LEU A 119 -6.68 -8.60 15.22
CA LEU A 119 -5.26 -8.29 15.12
C LEU A 119 -4.64 -8.34 16.53
N THR A 120 -3.55 -9.09 16.65
CA THR A 120 -2.84 -9.32 17.92
C THR A 120 -1.41 -8.79 17.92
N GLY A 121 -0.89 -8.41 16.75
CA GLY A 121 0.41 -7.76 16.64
C GLY A 121 0.79 -7.45 15.18
N THR A 122 1.77 -6.57 15.03
CA THR A 122 2.42 -6.26 13.75
C THR A 122 3.94 -6.40 13.88
N LYS A 123 4.63 -6.58 12.75
CA LYS A 123 6.10 -6.55 12.66
C LYS A 123 6.53 -5.84 11.38
N GLY A 124 7.64 -5.10 11.44
CA GLY A 124 8.26 -4.47 10.28
C GLY A 124 7.58 -3.18 9.82
N LEU A 125 6.66 -2.62 10.61
CA LEU A 125 5.97 -1.35 10.31
C LEU A 125 6.63 -0.14 10.99
N GLY A 126 7.68 -0.36 11.80
CA GLY A 126 8.45 0.70 12.49
C GLY A 126 7.85 1.12 13.83
N HIS A 127 6.53 1.28 13.90
CA HIS A 127 5.79 1.62 15.13
C HIS A 127 4.86 0.46 15.52
N ASP A 128 5.44 -0.73 15.60
CA ASP A 128 4.68 -1.97 15.67
C ASP A 128 3.84 -2.10 16.94
N LEU A 129 2.61 -2.60 16.75
CA LEU A 129 1.81 -3.15 17.82
C LEU A 129 2.47 -4.46 18.26
N SER A 130 3.15 -4.44 19.41
CA SER A 130 3.89 -5.62 19.89
C SER A 130 2.93 -6.75 20.24
N VAL A 131 1.92 -6.44 21.05
CA VAL A 131 0.87 -7.36 21.50
C VAL A 131 -0.44 -6.58 21.64
N ALA A 132 -1.55 -7.20 21.23
CA ALA A 132 -2.87 -6.82 21.71
C ALA A 132 -3.53 -8.00 22.42
N GLU A 133 -3.80 -7.82 23.71
CA GLU A 133 -4.65 -8.68 24.53
C GLU A 133 -6.10 -8.29 24.27
N VAL A 134 -6.80 -9.11 23.50
CA VAL A 134 -8.11 -8.81 22.92
C VAL A 134 -9.18 -9.81 23.35
N GLU A 135 -8.85 -10.77 24.21
CA GLU A 135 -9.70 -11.94 24.51
C GLU A 135 -11.10 -11.54 24.97
N GLY A 136 -11.20 -10.52 25.83
CA GLY A 136 -12.46 -10.02 26.37
C GLY A 136 -13.38 -9.46 25.27
N THR A 137 -12.87 -8.55 24.45
CA THR A 137 -13.66 -7.93 23.38
C THR A 137 -13.88 -8.87 22.21
N ALA A 138 -12.89 -9.70 21.86
CA ALA A 138 -12.99 -10.72 20.82
C ALA A 138 -14.14 -11.71 21.08
N ALA A 139 -14.37 -12.10 22.33
CA ALA A 139 -15.49 -12.96 22.70
C ALA A 139 -16.84 -12.31 22.41
N LEU A 140 -17.00 -11.03 22.75
CA LEU A 140 -18.20 -10.25 22.44
C LEU A 140 -18.39 -10.03 20.94
N ILE A 141 -17.32 -9.63 20.25
CA ILE A 141 -17.33 -9.31 18.82
C ILE A 141 -17.71 -10.54 18.00
N ARG A 142 -17.03 -11.66 18.21
CA ARG A 142 -17.27 -12.91 17.45
C ARG A 142 -18.63 -13.54 17.77
N ALA A 143 -19.12 -13.38 18.99
CA ALA A 143 -20.47 -13.80 19.36
C ALA A 143 -21.56 -12.83 18.88
N ARG A 144 -21.18 -11.68 18.29
CA ARG A 144 -22.09 -10.58 17.93
C ARG A 144 -22.98 -10.20 19.11
N ARG A 145 -22.35 -9.98 20.27
CA ARG A 145 -23.02 -9.61 21.52
C ARG A 145 -22.56 -8.23 21.97
N ALA A 146 -23.51 -7.33 22.24
CA ALA A 146 -23.21 -6.04 22.86
C ALA A 146 -22.71 -6.23 24.31
N GLY A 147 -21.84 -5.34 24.78
CA GLY A 147 -21.33 -5.40 26.13
C GLY A 147 -20.08 -4.58 26.34
N GLN A 148 -19.48 -4.71 27.51
CA GLN A 148 -18.24 -4.03 27.87
C GLN A 148 -17.16 -5.07 28.16
N ALA A 149 -15.93 -4.77 27.78
CA ALA A 149 -14.76 -5.57 28.08
C ALA A 149 -13.51 -4.67 28.05
N THR A 150 -12.39 -5.19 28.57
CA THR A 150 -11.10 -4.51 28.47
C THR A 150 -10.27 -5.10 27.34
N ARG A 151 -9.35 -4.28 26.84
CA ARG A 151 -8.23 -4.70 25.98
C ARG A 151 -6.97 -4.01 26.43
N THR A 152 -5.82 -4.59 26.12
CA THR A 152 -4.53 -3.95 26.35
C THR A 152 -3.70 -4.05 25.09
N ASN A 153 -3.32 -2.91 24.52
CA ASN A 153 -2.31 -2.85 23.46
C ASN A 153 -0.95 -2.60 24.10
N ARG A 154 0.11 -3.22 23.60
CA ARG A 154 1.49 -3.01 24.06
C ARG A 154 2.37 -2.54 22.91
N TYR A 155 3.22 -1.57 23.20
CA TYR A 155 4.14 -0.96 22.23
C TYR A 155 5.55 -0.91 22.80
N ILE A 156 6.54 -1.12 21.94
CA ILE A 156 7.95 -0.98 22.30
C ILE A 156 8.36 0.47 22.03
N GLY A 157 8.82 1.17 23.07
CA GLY A 157 9.34 2.53 22.94
C GLY A 157 10.72 2.58 22.30
N GLY A 158 11.19 3.78 21.96
CA GLY A 158 12.54 3.98 21.41
C GLY A 158 13.68 3.59 22.37
N ASP A 159 13.37 3.43 23.65
CA ASP A 159 14.27 2.90 24.69
C ASP A 159 14.25 1.36 24.79
N GLY A 160 13.52 0.68 23.90
CA GLY A 160 13.37 -0.77 23.88
C GLY A 160 12.44 -1.32 24.95
N VAL A 161 11.78 -0.47 25.73
CA VAL A 161 10.89 -0.89 26.81
C VAL A 161 9.46 -1.01 26.30
N GLU A 162 8.86 -2.18 26.51
CA GLU A 162 7.45 -2.43 26.19
C GLU A 162 6.54 -1.78 27.24
N ARG A 163 5.54 -1.02 26.77
CA ARG A 163 4.59 -0.31 27.62
C ARG A 163 3.15 -0.66 27.28
N PRO A 164 2.31 -0.96 28.29
CA PRO A 164 0.89 -1.22 28.07
C PRO A 164 0.08 0.07 27.92
N LEU A 165 -0.89 0.02 27.03
CA LEU A 165 -1.99 0.95 26.87
C LEU A 165 -3.29 0.18 27.19
N PRO A 166 -3.72 0.16 28.46
CA PRO A 166 -4.99 -0.44 28.84
C PRO A 166 -6.14 0.42 28.34
N MET A 167 -7.19 -0.21 27.83
CA MET A 167 -8.38 0.47 27.32
C MET A 167 -9.66 -0.23 27.80
N ASN A 168 -10.67 0.57 28.12
CA ASN A 168 -12.03 0.11 28.39
C ASN A 168 -12.84 0.22 27.10
N CYS A 169 -13.47 -0.87 26.69
CA CYS A 169 -14.16 -0.96 25.42
C CYS A 169 -15.63 -1.27 25.59
N THR A 170 -16.45 -0.64 24.75
CA THR A 170 -17.86 -0.95 24.57
C THR A 170 -18.07 -1.54 23.17
N VAL A 171 -18.69 -2.71 23.12
CA VAL A 171 -19.07 -3.40 21.88
C VAL A 171 -20.56 -3.15 21.61
N ALA A 172 -20.85 -2.67 20.41
CA ALA A 172 -22.20 -2.42 19.92
C ALA A 172 -22.45 -3.15 18.59
N LEU A 173 -23.70 -3.53 18.36
CA LEU A 173 -24.12 -4.19 17.13
C LEU A 173 -24.73 -3.17 16.17
N GLY A 174 -24.40 -3.29 14.90
CA GLY A 174 -25.02 -2.57 13.80
C GLY A 174 -25.86 -3.50 12.93
N GLU A 175 -26.09 -3.06 11.70
CA GLU A 175 -26.97 -3.75 10.76
C GLU A 175 -26.32 -5.01 10.15
N GLY A 176 -27.18 -5.89 9.63
CA GLY A 176 -26.76 -6.98 8.76
C GLY A 176 -26.29 -6.45 7.39
N LYS A 177 -25.22 -7.03 6.86
CA LYS A 177 -24.65 -6.70 5.56
C LYS A 177 -24.45 -7.96 4.72
N ASN A 178 -24.90 -7.89 3.48
CA ASN A 178 -24.58 -8.84 2.42
C ASN A 178 -23.60 -8.18 1.46
N PHE A 179 -22.51 -8.86 1.13
CA PHE A 179 -21.52 -8.35 0.20
C PHE A 179 -20.76 -9.50 -0.46
N SER A 180 -20.08 -9.20 -1.55
CA SER A 180 -19.14 -10.11 -2.20
C SER A 180 -17.78 -9.45 -2.31
N PHE A 181 -16.72 -10.22 -2.13
CA PHE A 181 -15.36 -9.77 -2.34
C PHE A 181 -14.49 -10.95 -2.78
N ALA A 182 -13.64 -10.73 -3.79
CA ALA A 182 -12.71 -11.75 -4.30
C ALA A 182 -13.41 -13.06 -4.70
N GLY A 183 -14.60 -12.95 -5.30
CA GLY A 183 -15.44 -14.08 -5.71
C GLY A 183 -16.17 -14.81 -4.58
N SER A 184 -16.01 -14.39 -3.32
CA SER A 184 -16.69 -14.99 -2.16
C SER A 184 -17.85 -14.12 -1.68
N GLY A 185 -19.02 -14.73 -1.50
CA GLY A 185 -20.19 -14.07 -0.91
C GLY A 185 -20.23 -14.18 0.61
N TRP A 186 -20.60 -13.10 1.29
CA TRP A 186 -20.62 -13.00 2.75
C TRP A 186 -21.95 -12.45 3.25
N ASN A 187 -22.47 -13.05 4.32
CA ASN A 187 -23.53 -12.51 5.16
C ASN A 187 -22.96 -12.27 6.56
N ALA A 188 -22.99 -11.03 7.02
CA ALA A 188 -22.36 -10.62 8.26
C ALA A 188 -23.19 -9.57 9.01
N THR A 189 -22.94 -9.41 10.30
CA THR A 189 -23.45 -8.31 11.12
C THR A 189 -22.31 -7.33 11.39
N GLN A 190 -22.57 -6.04 11.25
CA GLN A 190 -21.62 -5.03 11.67
C GLN A 190 -21.48 -5.05 13.19
N VAL A 191 -20.25 -5.07 13.68
CA VAL A 191 -19.93 -4.94 15.10
C VAL A 191 -18.93 -3.81 15.24
N VAL A 192 -19.17 -2.92 16.19
CA VAL A 192 -18.33 -1.76 16.49
C VAL A 192 -17.79 -1.92 17.91
N GLU A 193 -16.50 -1.71 18.08
CA GLU A 193 -15.83 -1.64 19.38
C GLU A 193 -15.28 -0.23 19.56
N THR A 194 -15.79 0.51 20.53
CA THR A 194 -15.26 1.83 20.93
C THR A 194 -14.45 1.66 22.20
N CYS A 195 -13.16 2.03 22.15
CA CYS A 195 -12.22 1.84 23.25
C CYS A 195 -11.63 3.17 23.71
N GLN A 196 -11.59 3.37 25.03
CA GLN A 196 -11.02 4.56 25.66
C GLN A 196 -9.87 4.17 26.59
N GLY A 197 -8.74 4.87 26.48
CA GLY A 197 -7.55 4.65 27.30
C GLY A 197 -6.44 5.61 26.93
N GLY A 198 -5.53 5.94 27.85
CA GLY A 198 -4.39 6.84 27.58
C GLY A 198 -4.79 8.24 27.09
N GLY A 199 -5.98 8.74 27.45
CA GLY A 199 -6.48 10.05 27.02
C GLY A 199 -7.05 10.10 25.59
N MET A 200 -7.22 8.94 24.95
CA MET A 200 -7.75 8.83 23.59
C MET A 200 -8.95 7.90 23.50
N GLU A 201 -9.76 8.10 22.47
CA GLU A 201 -10.84 7.20 22.06
C GLU A 201 -10.56 6.70 20.63
N VAL A 202 -10.75 5.40 20.41
CA VAL A 202 -10.60 4.76 19.10
C VAL A 202 -11.78 3.85 18.82
N GLN A 203 -12.09 3.66 17.54
CA GLN A 203 -13.23 2.86 17.11
C GLN A 203 -12.81 1.81 16.08
N ASN A 204 -12.92 0.55 16.46
CA ASN A 204 -12.70 -0.59 15.59
C ASN A 204 -14.04 -1.07 15.02
N SER A 205 -14.02 -1.56 13.79
CA SER A 205 -15.22 -2.07 13.13
C SER A 205 -14.95 -3.42 12.48
N TYR A 206 -15.97 -4.26 12.53
CA TYR A 206 -15.90 -5.66 12.12
C TYR A 206 -17.17 -6.02 11.37
N LEU A 207 -17.05 -6.80 10.30
CA LEU A 207 -18.16 -7.55 9.73
C LEU A 207 -18.01 -8.99 10.21
N VAL A 208 -18.97 -9.46 11.01
CA VAL A 208 -18.90 -10.76 11.69
C VAL A 208 -20.00 -11.68 11.17
N THR A 209 -19.63 -12.85 10.65
CA THR A 209 -20.58 -13.84 10.15
C THR A 209 -21.35 -14.51 11.31
N ALA A 210 -22.39 -15.28 10.98
CA ALA A 210 -23.12 -16.06 11.97
C ALA A 210 -22.25 -17.08 12.73
N SER A 211 -21.21 -17.61 12.07
CA SER A 211 -20.21 -18.53 12.64
C SER A 211 -19.11 -17.83 13.46
N GLY A 212 -19.13 -16.50 13.55
CA GLY A 212 -18.10 -15.72 14.25
C GLY A 212 -16.79 -15.57 13.49
N GLN A 213 -16.81 -15.74 12.15
CA GLN A 213 -15.70 -15.35 11.27
C GLN A 213 -15.76 -13.84 11.02
N ILE A 214 -14.60 -13.23 10.80
CA ILE A 214 -14.48 -11.79 10.55
C ILE A 214 -13.85 -11.60 9.17
N PRO A 215 -14.64 -11.65 8.08
CA PRO A 215 -14.12 -11.45 6.73
C PRO A 215 -13.58 -10.04 6.49
N VAL A 216 -14.08 -9.03 7.19
CA VAL A 216 -13.64 -7.64 7.05
C VAL A 216 -13.49 -7.00 8.43
N SER A 217 -12.39 -6.30 8.65
CA SER A 217 -12.21 -5.47 9.83
C SER A 217 -11.41 -4.20 9.54
N ARG A 218 -11.61 -3.18 10.37
CA ARG A 218 -10.77 -2.00 10.48
C ARG A 218 -10.36 -1.86 11.95
N GLN A 219 -9.07 -1.97 12.22
CA GLN A 219 -8.54 -2.09 13.57
C GLN A 219 -7.43 -1.05 13.79
N TRP A 220 -7.47 -0.35 14.91
CA TRP A 220 -6.48 0.62 15.33
C TRP A 220 -5.25 -0.10 15.86
N ILE A 221 -4.08 0.29 15.36
CA ILE A 221 -2.80 -0.40 15.60
C ILE A 221 -1.74 0.49 16.22
N GLY A 222 -2.07 1.74 16.54
CA GLY A 222 -1.16 2.64 17.25
C GLY A 222 -1.34 4.10 16.85
N PRO A 223 -0.80 5.03 17.66
CA PRO A 223 -0.95 6.46 17.40
C PRO A 223 -0.26 6.89 16.10
N ASP A 224 0.89 6.30 15.79
CA ASP A 224 1.68 6.64 14.60
C ASP A 224 1.17 5.98 13.31
N LEU A 225 0.63 4.76 13.42
CA LEU A 225 0.18 3.98 12.26
C LEU A 225 -1.33 4.10 11.98
N GLY A 226 -2.11 4.58 12.94
CA GLY A 226 -3.56 4.70 12.80
C GLY A 226 -4.23 3.35 12.69
N TYR A 227 -4.95 3.10 11.59
CA TYR A 227 -5.73 1.89 11.39
C TYR A 227 -5.19 1.01 10.27
N VAL A 228 -5.44 -0.28 10.43
CA VAL A 228 -5.31 -1.27 9.38
C VAL A 228 -6.69 -1.81 9.00
N THR A 229 -6.95 -1.89 7.70
CA THR A 229 -8.09 -2.62 7.14
C THR A 229 -7.62 -4.00 6.72
N ILE A 230 -8.41 -5.02 7.03
CA ILE A 230 -8.11 -6.41 6.70
C ILE A 230 -9.35 -7.00 6.04
N GLN A 231 -9.19 -7.55 4.84
CA GLN A 231 -10.24 -8.26 4.12
C GLN A 231 -9.76 -9.66 3.74
N THR A 232 -10.58 -10.67 4.00
CA THR A 232 -10.26 -12.06 3.65
C THR A 232 -10.46 -12.26 2.15
N ILE A 233 -9.40 -12.63 1.44
CA ILE A 233 -9.44 -13.07 0.04
C ILE A 233 -9.68 -14.59 0.01
N ARG A 234 -8.88 -15.34 0.77
CA ARG A 234 -9.01 -16.80 0.95
C ARG A 234 -8.72 -17.16 2.41
N PRO A 235 -9.64 -17.86 3.11
CA PRO A 235 -9.49 -18.20 4.52
C PRO A 235 -8.45 -19.31 4.79
#